data_AF-A0A7X7GM73-F1
#
_entry.id   AF-A0A7X7GM73-F1
#
_cell.length_a   1.000
_cell.length_b   1.000
_cell.length_c   1.000
_cell.angle_alpha   90.00
_cell.angle_beta   90.00
_cell.angle_gamma   90.00
#
_symmetry.space_group_name_H-M   'P 1'
#
loop_
_entity.id
_entity.type
_entity.pdbx_description
1 polymer ?
#
loop_
_entity_poly.entity_id
_entity_poly.type
_entity_poly.pdbx_seq_one_letter_code
_entity_poly.pdbx_strand_id
1 'polypeptide(L)'
;MAKSHYGPLNPPPRGDADDPTGWSRWDTPGRTIYGGTTAIGAFVEVLEYIDPDPPQILMTELFDDVDPSDALTFDAQLARELPRYGAMPYRSISHGWRQTRNLYELRLPADGWFIDVTGADSISVLGRELGALMARCAIERLTLSELTDSSDERKTLTTGIATWIRDSVVLDDGSRPHGIVYPSKWGSTLQNWAMWLRRIDDQTG
;
A
#
# COMPACT_ATOMS: atom_id res chain seq x y z
N MET A 1 -5.47 7.07 -6.80
CA MET A 1 -4.97 8.39 -7.26
C MET A 1 -3.54 8.22 -7.73
N ALA A 2 -3.14 8.77 -8.87
CA ALA A 2 -1.81 8.52 -9.46
C ALA A 2 -1.14 9.80 -9.98
N LYS A 3 0.19 9.78 -10.11
CA LYS A 3 0.94 10.89 -10.72
C LYS A 3 0.48 11.09 -12.16
N SER A 4 0.14 12.31 -12.53
CA SER A 4 -0.48 12.63 -13.82
C SER A 4 0.42 12.33 -15.02
N HIS A 5 1.75 12.41 -14.87
CA HIS A 5 2.70 12.20 -15.97
C HIS A 5 2.81 10.75 -16.45
N TYR A 6 2.38 9.77 -15.66
CA TYR A 6 2.28 8.37 -16.08
C TYR A 6 0.90 8.02 -16.66
N GLY A 7 -0.10 8.90 -16.56
CA GLY A 7 -1.48 8.55 -16.90
C GLY A 7 -2.06 7.46 -15.99
N PRO A 8 -3.26 6.93 -16.31
CA PRO A 8 -3.97 5.97 -15.45
C PRO A 8 -3.43 4.54 -15.51
N LEU A 9 -2.81 4.13 -16.62
CA LEU A 9 -2.51 2.72 -16.94
C LEU A 9 -1.04 2.46 -17.34
N ASN A 10 -0.11 3.37 -17.02
CA ASN A 10 1.30 3.19 -17.36
C ASN A 10 2.22 3.33 -16.13
N PRO A 11 2.02 2.51 -15.09
CA PRO A 11 2.97 2.46 -13.98
C PRO A 11 4.34 1.99 -14.48
N PRO A 12 5.44 2.41 -13.83
CA PRO A 12 6.77 1.90 -14.17
C PRO A 12 6.82 0.38 -13.95
N PRO A 13 7.39 -0.39 -14.89
CA PRO A 13 7.60 -1.82 -14.70
C PRO A 13 8.61 -2.06 -13.58
N ARG A 14 8.46 -3.19 -12.89
CA ARG A 14 9.43 -3.76 -11.97
C ARG A 14 10.17 -4.90 -12.65
N GLY A 15 11.49 -4.97 -12.49
CA GLY A 15 12.31 -6.09 -12.94
C GLY A 15 12.36 -7.21 -11.90
N ASP A 16 12.61 -8.44 -12.35
CA ASP A 16 12.80 -9.61 -11.46
C ASP A 16 13.99 -9.48 -10.50
N ALA A 17 14.98 -8.68 -10.89
CA ALA A 17 16.20 -8.42 -10.12
C ALA A 17 16.16 -7.08 -9.35
N ASP A 18 15.04 -6.35 -9.42
CA ASP A 18 14.93 -5.07 -8.72
C ASP A 18 14.87 -5.30 -7.20
N ASP A 19 15.46 -4.39 -6.45
CA ASP A 19 15.29 -4.34 -5.00
C ASP A 19 13.84 -3.98 -4.65
N PRO A 20 13.09 -4.86 -3.96
CA PRO A 20 11.69 -4.64 -3.60
C PRO A 20 11.51 -3.55 -2.52
N THR A 21 12.59 -2.99 -1.97
CA THR A 21 12.51 -1.91 -0.96
C THR A 21 11.69 -0.71 -1.44
N GLY A 22 11.74 -0.39 -2.75
CA GLY A 22 10.95 0.70 -3.36
C GLY A 22 9.54 0.30 -3.82
N TRP A 23 9.14 -0.95 -3.60
CA TRP A 23 7.88 -1.49 -4.11
C TRP A 23 6.72 -1.20 -3.16
N SER A 24 5.52 -1.23 -3.73
CA SER A 24 4.28 -1.28 -2.97
C SER A 24 3.99 -2.72 -2.52
N ARG A 25 3.13 -2.89 -1.50
CA ARG A 25 2.92 -4.17 -0.78
C ARG A 25 2.64 -5.36 -1.70
N TRP A 26 1.91 -5.13 -2.79
CA TRP A 26 1.45 -6.18 -3.71
C TRP A 26 2.01 -6.05 -5.12
N ASP A 27 3.12 -5.31 -5.27
CA ASP A 27 3.84 -5.23 -6.53
C ASP A 27 4.41 -6.61 -6.86
N THR A 28 4.52 -6.87 -8.16
CA THR A 28 5.15 -8.06 -8.76
C THR A 28 6.08 -7.59 -9.86
N PRO A 29 7.04 -8.43 -10.31
CA PRO A 29 7.73 -8.17 -11.57
C PRO A 29 6.73 -7.89 -12.69
N GLY A 30 6.99 -6.87 -13.51
CA GLY A 30 6.01 -6.28 -14.41
C GLY A 30 5.31 -5.06 -13.80
N ARG A 31 4.05 -4.83 -14.17
CA ARG A 31 3.29 -3.62 -13.86
C ARG A 31 2.09 -3.94 -12.98
N THR A 32 1.97 -3.19 -11.88
CA THR A 32 0.84 -3.27 -10.94
C THR A 32 0.15 -1.92 -10.84
N ILE A 33 -1.18 -1.92 -10.86
CA ILE A 33 -2.03 -0.75 -10.64
C ILE A 33 -2.83 -0.96 -9.36
N TYR A 34 -2.84 0.07 -8.52
CA TYR A 34 -3.67 0.08 -7.31
C TYR A 34 -4.96 0.87 -7.52
N GLY A 35 -6.06 0.25 -7.11
CA GLY A 35 -7.39 0.85 -7.12
C GLY A 35 -8.07 0.69 -5.76
N GLY A 36 -9.00 1.58 -5.44
CA GLY A 36 -9.85 1.49 -4.26
C GLY A 36 -11.32 1.57 -4.65
N THR A 37 -12.19 0.97 -3.83
CA THR A 37 -13.66 0.89 -4.05
C THR A 37 -14.31 2.24 -4.19
N THR A 38 -13.75 3.26 -3.54
CA THR A 38 -14.28 4.61 -3.52
C THR A 38 -13.17 5.63 -3.77
N ALA A 39 -13.58 6.81 -4.25
CA ALA A 39 -12.69 7.96 -4.37
C ALA A 39 -12.01 8.31 -3.04
N ILE A 40 -12.75 8.19 -1.92
CA ILE A 40 -12.25 8.44 -0.57
C ILE A 40 -11.16 7.43 -0.21
N GLY A 41 -11.41 6.12 -0.39
CA GLY A 41 -10.40 5.09 -0.13
C GLY A 41 -9.13 5.32 -0.96
N ALA A 42 -9.28 5.59 -2.25
CA ALA A 42 -8.16 5.87 -3.15
C ALA A 42 -7.39 7.17 -2.82
N PHE A 43 -8.03 8.11 -2.12
CA PHE A 43 -7.40 9.33 -1.64
C PHE A 43 -6.63 9.08 -0.34
N VAL A 44 -7.26 8.43 0.64
CA VAL A 44 -6.68 8.15 1.96
C VAL A 44 -5.45 7.24 1.86
N GLU A 45 -5.46 6.21 1.01
CA GLU A 45 -4.28 5.35 0.75
C GLU A 45 -3.06 6.15 0.24
N VAL A 46 -3.31 7.27 -0.45
CA VAL A 46 -2.27 8.14 -0.99
C VAL A 46 -1.89 9.26 0.01
N LEU A 47 -2.62 9.41 1.10
CA LEU A 47 -2.25 10.30 2.20
C LEU A 47 -1.46 9.61 3.31
N GLU A 48 -1.43 8.27 3.37
CA GLU A 48 -0.73 7.53 4.43
C GLU A 48 0.72 7.99 4.63
N TYR A 49 1.47 8.30 3.56
CA TYR A 49 2.85 8.80 3.66
C TYR A 49 2.97 10.31 3.97
N ILE A 50 1.86 11.03 4.01
CA ILE A 50 1.77 12.49 4.23
C ILE A 50 1.16 12.82 5.59
N ASP A 51 0.78 11.80 6.38
CA ASP A 51 0.32 11.99 7.76
C ASP A 51 1.44 11.65 8.74
N PRO A 52 2.43 12.53 8.96
CA PRO A 52 3.22 12.41 10.17
C PRO A 52 2.25 12.59 11.34
N ASP A 53 2.18 11.66 12.28
CA ASP A 53 1.44 11.82 13.54
C ASP A 53 2.48 12.01 14.66
N PRO A 54 2.99 13.24 14.85
CA PRO A 54 3.99 13.50 15.87
C PRO A 54 3.37 13.19 17.24
N PRO A 55 4.15 12.59 18.14
CA PRO A 55 3.63 12.13 19.41
C PRO A 55 3.14 13.30 20.27
N GLN A 56 2.07 13.08 21.02
CA GLN A 56 1.56 14.02 22.04
C GLN A 56 2.37 13.90 23.34
N ILE A 57 3.69 13.99 23.23
CA ILE A 57 4.63 13.97 24.36
C ILE A 57 4.94 15.42 24.74
N LEU A 58 5.05 15.70 26.04
CA LEU A 58 5.42 17.04 26.52
C LEU A 58 6.81 17.43 26.01
N MET A 59 6.97 18.70 25.65
CA MET A 59 8.26 19.23 25.17
C MET A 59 9.39 19.02 26.19
N THR A 60 9.08 19.12 27.48
CA THR A 60 10.01 18.89 28.61
C THR A 60 10.50 17.45 28.73
N GLU A 61 9.82 16.48 28.13
CA GLU A 61 10.26 15.07 28.12
C GLU A 61 11.24 14.78 26.97
N LEU A 62 11.23 15.60 25.91
CA LEU A 62 12.05 15.41 24.73
C LEU A 62 13.29 16.32 24.70
N PHE A 63 13.20 17.50 25.32
CA PHE A 63 14.23 18.53 25.28
C PHE A 63 14.52 19.05 26.70
N ASP A 64 15.80 19.26 26.99
CA ASP A 64 16.31 19.66 28.30
C ASP A 64 16.37 21.18 28.51
N ASP A 65 16.14 21.95 27.44
CA ASP A 65 16.16 23.41 27.42
C ASP A 65 14.76 24.06 27.48
N VAL A 66 13.71 23.24 27.64
CA VAL A 66 12.32 23.70 27.73
C VAL A 66 11.98 24.07 29.18
N ASP A 67 11.28 25.19 29.36
CA ASP A 67 10.80 25.62 30.68
C ASP A 67 9.93 24.51 31.31
N PRO A 68 10.21 24.07 32.55
CA PRO A 68 9.43 23.00 33.21
C PRO A 68 7.93 23.31 33.40
N SER A 69 7.53 24.57 33.27
CA SER A 69 6.12 25.00 33.29
C SER A 69 5.45 25.00 31.92
N ASP A 70 6.20 24.74 30.83
CA ASP A 70 5.64 24.63 29.49
C ASP A 70 4.84 23.34 29.36
N ALA A 71 3.53 23.50 29.17
CA ALA A 71 2.58 22.41 29.01
C ALA A 71 2.37 22.01 27.53
N LEU A 72 3.13 22.59 26.60
CA LEU A 72 3.01 22.24 25.19
C LEU A 72 3.55 20.84 24.92
N THR A 73 2.76 20.10 24.14
CA THR A 73 3.20 18.86 23.52
C THR A 73 3.94 19.14 22.22
N PHE A 74 4.74 18.18 21.76
CA PHE A 74 5.55 18.30 20.55
C PHE A 74 4.72 18.59 19.29
N ASP A 75 3.56 17.94 19.15
CA ASP A 75 2.62 18.20 18.05
C ASP A 75 2.05 19.63 18.10
N ALA A 76 1.66 20.11 19.29
CA ALA A 76 1.16 21.47 19.48
C ALA A 76 2.23 22.52 19.17
N GLN A 77 3.49 22.23 19.53
CA GLN A 77 4.63 23.08 19.23
C GLN A 77 4.93 23.11 17.71
N LEU A 78 4.94 21.96 17.03
CA LEU A 78 5.08 21.90 15.57
C LEU A 78 3.97 22.66 14.84
N ALA A 79 2.72 22.49 15.25
CA ALA A 79 1.58 23.19 14.67
C ALA A 79 1.69 24.72 14.83
N ARG A 80 2.27 25.17 15.95
CA ARG A 80 2.51 26.59 16.23
C ARG A 80 3.65 27.18 15.42
N GLU A 81 4.77 26.47 15.30
CA GLU A 81 6.02 27.03 14.77
C GLU A 81 6.20 26.85 13.27
N LEU A 82 5.78 25.72 12.69
CA LEU A 82 5.99 25.47 11.26
C LEU A 82 5.48 26.62 10.36
N PRO A 83 4.23 27.12 10.53
CA PRO A 83 3.75 28.25 9.74
C PRO A 83 4.54 29.54 9.94
N ARG A 84 5.05 29.79 11.16
CA ARG A 84 5.78 31.02 11.50
C ARG A 84 7.13 31.09 10.81
N TYR A 85 7.77 29.94 10.57
CA TYR A 85 9.05 29.84 9.88
C TYR A 85 8.92 29.55 8.37
N GLY A 86 7.73 29.77 7.80
CA GLY A 86 7.49 29.67 6.36
C GLY A 86 7.30 28.23 5.85
N ALA A 87 7.21 27.24 6.74
CA ALA A 87 6.77 25.90 6.39
C ALA A 87 5.24 25.85 6.28
N MET A 88 4.70 24.83 5.61
CA MET A 88 3.25 24.63 5.58
C MET A 88 2.73 24.22 6.97
N PRO A 89 1.48 24.52 7.31
CA PRO A 89 0.86 24.00 8.52
C PRO A 89 0.91 22.47 8.55
N TYR A 90 1.05 21.95 9.76
CA TYR A 90 0.96 20.51 10.04
C TYR A 90 -0.35 19.92 9.47
N ARG A 91 -0.31 18.69 8.93
CA ARG A 91 -1.41 18.02 8.19
C ARG A 91 -1.91 18.76 6.93
N SER A 92 -1.08 19.59 6.32
CA SER A 92 -1.39 20.24 5.03
C SER A 92 -0.79 19.50 3.84
N ILE A 93 -1.51 19.48 2.72
CA ILE A 93 -1.04 18.92 1.45
C ILE A 93 -0.66 20.05 0.50
N SER A 94 0.57 20.03 0.00
CA SER A 94 1.10 21.11 -0.82
C SER A 94 0.34 21.27 -2.13
N HIS A 95 0.30 22.49 -2.66
CA HIS A 95 -0.33 22.77 -3.95
C HIS A 95 0.32 21.95 -5.09
N GLY A 96 1.65 21.89 -5.14
CA GLY A 96 2.37 21.09 -6.14
C GLY A 96 2.07 19.59 -6.04
N TRP A 97 1.87 19.08 -4.83
CA TRP A 97 1.42 17.70 -4.65
C TRP A 97 0.04 17.46 -5.27
N ARG A 98 -0.91 18.38 -5.04
CA ARG A 98 -2.28 18.30 -5.57
C ARG A 98 -2.33 18.41 -7.09
N GLN A 99 -1.48 19.26 -7.68
CA GLN A 99 -1.44 19.45 -9.14
C GLN A 99 -0.82 18.27 -9.90
N THR A 100 0.05 17.50 -9.24
CA THR A 100 0.77 16.39 -9.88
C THR A 100 -0.01 15.08 -9.85
N ARG A 101 -1.21 15.04 -9.25
CA ARG A 101 -1.99 13.81 -9.06
C ARG A 101 -3.43 13.97 -9.49
N ASN A 102 -3.93 12.98 -10.21
CA ASN A 102 -5.34 12.89 -10.59
C ASN A 102 -5.98 11.63 -9.99
N LEU A 103 -7.28 11.73 -9.73
CA LEU A 103 -8.13 10.57 -9.52
C LEU A 103 -8.58 10.05 -10.87
N TYR A 104 -8.34 8.77 -11.12
CA TYR A 104 -8.78 8.10 -12.34
C TYR A 104 -9.79 7.04 -11.97
N GLU A 105 -10.90 7.00 -12.71
CA GLU A 105 -11.87 5.92 -12.63
C GLU A 105 -11.42 4.79 -13.55
N LEU A 106 -11.38 3.57 -13.02
CA LEU A 106 -11.03 2.37 -13.75
C LEU A 106 -12.27 1.50 -13.87
N ARG A 107 -12.54 1.01 -15.08
CA ARG A 107 -13.51 -0.05 -15.31
C ARG A 107 -12.76 -1.36 -15.34
N LEU A 108 -13.11 -2.27 -14.41
CA LEU A 108 -12.57 -3.62 -14.43
C LEU A 108 -13.06 -4.37 -15.68
N PRO A 109 -12.30 -5.37 -16.16
CA PRO A 109 -12.76 -6.27 -17.22
C PRO A 109 -14.14 -6.86 -16.90
N ALA A 110 -14.91 -7.17 -17.96
CA ALA A 110 -16.24 -7.78 -17.80
C ALA A 110 -16.16 -9.24 -17.30
N ASP A 111 -15.01 -9.87 -17.47
CA ASP A 111 -14.73 -11.27 -17.21
C ASP A 111 -13.34 -11.49 -16.54
N GLY A 112 -13.16 -12.69 -15.99
CA GLY A 112 -11.99 -13.08 -15.21
C GLY A 112 -12.11 -12.73 -13.73
N TRP A 113 -11.06 -13.05 -12.97
CA TRP A 113 -11.14 -13.09 -11.51
C TRP A 113 -9.99 -12.36 -10.84
N PHE A 114 -10.28 -11.85 -9.66
CA PHE A 114 -9.29 -11.38 -8.69
C PHE A 114 -9.31 -12.31 -7.49
N ILE A 115 -8.14 -12.64 -6.95
CA ILE A 115 -8.05 -13.48 -5.75
C ILE A 115 -8.24 -12.62 -4.50
N ASP A 116 -9.23 -12.94 -3.68
CA ASP A 116 -9.31 -12.42 -2.31
C ASP A 116 -8.24 -13.12 -1.46
N VAL A 117 -7.16 -12.42 -1.14
CA VAL A 117 -6.04 -12.98 -0.36
C VAL A 117 -6.35 -13.12 1.13
N THR A 118 -7.46 -12.52 1.60
CA THR A 118 -7.86 -12.50 3.01
C THR A 118 -8.94 -13.52 3.36
N GLY A 119 -9.54 -14.17 2.34
CA GLY A 119 -10.44 -15.30 2.55
C GLY A 119 -9.75 -16.44 3.31
N ALA A 120 -10.48 -17.09 4.22
CA ALA A 120 -9.94 -18.18 5.04
C ALA A 120 -9.32 -19.31 4.20
N ASP A 121 -9.96 -19.67 3.09
CA ASP A 121 -9.45 -20.69 2.16
C ASP A 121 -8.16 -20.23 1.48
N SER A 122 -8.10 -18.97 1.02
CA SER A 122 -6.89 -18.37 0.47
C SER A 122 -5.75 -18.38 1.48
N ILE A 123 -5.99 -17.95 2.71
CA ILE A 123 -4.98 -17.98 3.78
C ILE A 123 -4.49 -19.40 4.03
N SER A 124 -5.38 -20.38 4.06
CA SER A 124 -5.00 -21.79 4.26
C SER A 124 -4.16 -22.33 3.10
N VAL A 125 -4.48 -22.00 1.85
CA VAL A 125 -3.71 -22.42 0.68
C VAL A 125 -2.36 -21.73 0.67
N LEU A 126 -2.33 -20.40 0.80
CA LEU A 126 -1.10 -19.61 0.81
C LEU A 126 -0.16 -20.08 1.93
N GLY A 127 -0.68 -20.32 3.14
CA GLY A 127 0.12 -20.81 4.26
C GLY A 127 0.76 -22.17 4.04
N ARG A 128 0.13 -23.03 3.23
CA ARG A 128 0.66 -24.36 2.89
C ARG A 128 1.68 -24.28 1.75
N GLU A 129 1.36 -23.55 0.68
CA GLU A 129 2.20 -23.51 -0.53
C GLU A 129 3.44 -22.61 -0.36
N LEU A 130 3.37 -21.61 0.52
CA LEU A 130 4.42 -20.59 0.67
C LEU A 130 5.27 -20.76 1.92
N GLY A 131 5.39 -21.99 2.44
CA GLY A 131 6.17 -22.27 3.65
C GLY A 131 7.62 -21.74 3.61
N ALA A 132 8.28 -21.82 2.44
CA ALA A 132 9.63 -21.28 2.28
C ALA A 132 9.68 -19.73 2.36
N LEU A 133 8.69 -19.05 1.80
CA LEU A 133 8.58 -17.59 1.88
C LEU A 133 8.26 -17.16 3.32
N MET A 134 7.35 -17.86 3.99
CA MET A 134 7.01 -17.61 5.39
C MET A 134 8.22 -17.80 6.32
N ALA A 135 8.98 -18.88 6.14
CA ALA A 135 10.20 -19.13 6.90
C ALA A 135 11.24 -17.99 6.71
N ARG A 136 11.42 -17.50 5.48
CA ARG A 136 12.28 -16.33 5.19
C ARG A 136 11.81 -15.06 5.89
N CYS A 137 10.50 -14.91 6.11
CA CYS A 137 9.91 -13.77 6.79
C CYS A 137 9.77 -13.98 8.31
N ALA A 138 10.32 -15.07 8.86
CA ALA A 138 10.16 -15.48 10.25
C ALA A 138 8.68 -15.54 10.69
N ILE A 139 7.82 -16.09 9.84
CA ILE A 139 6.39 -16.30 10.10
C ILE A 139 6.15 -17.81 10.20
N GLU A 140 5.62 -18.24 11.34
CA GLU A 140 5.25 -19.65 11.54
C GLU A 140 3.89 -19.99 10.93
N ARG A 141 2.94 -19.05 11.01
CA ARG A 141 1.57 -19.23 10.51
C ARG A 141 1.08 -17.95 9.85
N LEU A 142 0.55 -18.08 8.65
CA LEU A 142 -0.07 -16.97 7.93
C LEU A 142 -1.46 -16.70 8.52
N THR A 143 -1.71 -15.46 8.92
CA THR A 143 -3.02 -14.98 9.34
C THR A 143 -3.37 -13.67 8.65
N LEU A 144 -4.59 -13.16 8.90
CA LEU A 144 -5.00 -11.85 8.41
C LEU A 144 -4.08 -10.72 8.90
N SER A 145 -3.47 -10.87 10.08
CA SER A 145 -2.58 -9.86 10.65
C SER A 145 -1.38 -9.62 9.74
N GLU A 146 -0.69 -10.68 9.31
CA GLU A 146 0.47 -10.56 8.43
C GLU A 146 0.10 -9.98 7.06
N LEU A 147 -1.11 -10.26 6.56
CA LEU A 147 -1.59 -9.79 5.26
C LEU A 147 -2.08 -8.33 5.29
N THR A 148 -2.38 -7.78 6.47
CA THR A 148 -2.86 -6.40 6.63
C THR A 148 -1.78 -5.45 7.13
N ASP A 149 -0.66 -5.98 7.63
CA ASP A 149 0.50 -5.23 8.09
C ASP A 149 1.13 -4.35 6.98
N SER A 150 1.20 -3.05 7.24
CA SER A 150 1.74 -2.00 6.38
C SER A 150 3.25 -1.98 6.25
N SER A 151 3.95 -2.58 7.23
CA SER A 151 5.36 -2.31 7.48
C SER A 151 6.24 -2.73 6.30
N ASP A 152 7.36 -2.04 6.13
CA ASP A 152 8.34 -2.38 5.10
C ASP A 152 8.88 -3.81 5.28
N GLU A 153 8.98 -4.28 6.53
CA GLU A 153 9.38 -5.65 6.88
C GLU A 153 8.42 -6.71 6.30
N ARG A 154 7.11 -6.40 6.23
CA ARG A 154 6.10 -7.30 5.67
C ARG A 154 5.91 -7.20 4.17
N LYS A 155 6.52 -6.22 3.49
CA LYS A 155 6.48 -6.13 2.03
C LYS A 155 7.04 -7.37 1.35
N THR A 156 8.12 -7.97 1.88
CA THR A 156 8.72 -9.19 1.31
C THR A 156 7.71 -10.34 1.27
N LEU A 157 6.85 -10.45 2.29
CA LEU A 157 5.79 -11.45 2.33
C LEU A 157 4.72 -11.14 1.27
N THR A 158 4.19 -9.92 1.27
CA THR A 158 3.05 -9.57 0.40
C THR A 158 3.43 -9.53 -1.08
N THR A 159 4.63 -9.04 -1.45
CA THR A 159 5.12 -9.07 -2.84
C THR A 159 5.43 -10.50 -3.28
N GLY A 160 5.98 -11.33 -2.38
CA GLY A 160 6.22 -12.75 -2.64
C GLY A 160 4.93 -13.54 -2.87
N ILE A 161 3.89 -13.29 -2.06
CA ILE A 161 2.55 -13.86 -2.25
C ILE A 161 1.97 -13.42 -3.59
N ALA A 162 1.97 -12.11 -3.89
CA ALA A 162 1.43 -11.60 -5.15
C ALA A 162 2.15 -12.20 -6.36
N THR A 163 3.47 -12.31 -6.31
CA THR A 163 4.29 -12.89 -7.39
C THR A 163 3.95 -14.36 -7.59
N TRP A 164 3.85 -15.14 -6.51
CA TRP A 164 3.46 -16.54 -6.62
C TRP A 164 2.06 -16.71 -7.20
N ILE A 165 1.08 -15.89 -6.78
CA ILE A 165 -0.28 -15.93 -7.35
C ILE A 165 -0.23 -15.60 -8.85
N ARG A 166 0.48 -14.53 -9.24
CA ARG A 166 0.62 -14.11 -10.64
C ARG A 166 1.19 -15.21 -11.54
N ASP A 167 2.20 -15.91 -11.05
CA ASP A 167 3.00 -16.82 -11.87
C ASP A 167 2.51 -18.27 -11.83
N SER A 168 2.01 -18.71 -10.69
CA SER A 168 1.75 -20.13 -10.41
C SER A 168 0.27 -20.49 -10.39
N VAL A 169 -0.64 -19.54 -10.12
CA VAL A 169 -2.06 -19.84 -9.99
C VAL A 169 -2.73 -19.86 -11.37
N VAL A 170 -3.43 -20.97 -11.62
CA VAL A 170 -4.36 -21.15 -12.73
C VAL A 170 -5.70 -21.51 -12.11
N LEU A 171 -6.76 -20.82 -12.55
CA LEU A 171 -8.12 -20.99 -12.05
C LEU A 171 -8.77 -22.24 -12.67
N ASP A 172 -9.90 -22.66 -12.12
CA ASP A 172 -10.62 -23.86 -12.57
C ASP A 172 -11.03 -23.79 -14.05
N ASP A 173 -11.24 -22.58 -14.59
CA ASP A 173 -11.55 -22.34 -16.00
C ASP A 173 -10.30 -22.28 -16.91
N GLY A 174 -9.11 -22.55 -16.36
CA GLY A 174 -7.83 -22.49 -17.05
C GLY A 174 -7.28 -21.07 -17.24
N SER A 175 -8.02 -20.04 -16.83
CA SER A 175 -7.55 -18.66 -16.88
C SER A 175 -6.59 -18.36 -15.73
N ARG A 176 -5.96 -17.19 -15.79
CA ARG A 176 -5.10 -16.66 -14.74
C ARG A 176 -5.75 -15.44 -14.11
N PRO A 177 -5.56 -15.20 -12.81
CA PRO A 177 -6.17 -14.05 -12.15
C PRO A 177 -5.61 -12.73 -12.69
N HIS A 178 -6.48 -11.71 -12.76
CA HIS A 178 -6.13 -10.33 -13.13
C HIS A 178 -5.37 -9.59 -12.02
N GLY A 179 -5.36 -10.15 -10.82
CA GLY A 179 -4.74 -9.55 -9.65
C GLY A 179 -5.35 -10.08 -8.36
N ILE A 180 -5.29 -9.24 -7.33
CA ILE A 180 -5.81 -9.56 -6.00
C ILE A 180 -6.73 -8.46 -5.45
N VAL A 181 -7.60 -8.86 -4.51
CA VAL A 181 -8.43 -7.97 -3.68
C VAL A 181 -7.99 -8.11 -2.22
N TYR A 182 -7.94 -6.99 -1.51
CA TYR A 182 -7.59 -6.95 -0.09
C TYR A 182 -8.33 -5.80 0.63
N PRO A 183 -8.57 -5.90 1.94
CA PRO A 183 -9.22 -4.83 2.69
C PRO A 183 -8.32 -3.59 2.79
N SER A 184 -8.93 -2.41 2.77
CA SER A 184 -8.23 -1.16 3.10
C SER A 184 -7.98 -1.10 4.61
N LYS A 185 -6.87 -0.47 4.99
CA LYS A 185 -6.53 -0.18 6.39
C LYS A 185 -7.50 0.81 7.04
N TRP A 186 -8.24 1.56 6.23
CA TRP A 186 -9.03 2.72 6.66
C TRP A 186 -10.53 2.43 6.85
N GLY A 187 -10.96 1.19 6.65
CA GLY A 187 -12.34 0.81 6.93
C GLY A 187 -12.67 -0.62 6.48
N SER A 188 -13.38 -1.35 7.34
CA SER A 188 -13.78 -2.74 7.10
C SER A 188 -14.70 -2.94 5.88
N THR A 189 -15.32 -1.87 5.39
CA THR A 189 -16.18 -1.89 4.19
C THR A 189 -15.48 -1.44 2.92
N LEU A 190 -14.21 -1.04 3.00
CA LEU A 190 -13.43 -0.57 1.85
C LEU A 190 -12.52 -1.69 1.35
N GLN A 191 -12.64 -2.02 0.07
CA GLN A 191 -11.74 -2.93 -0.61
C GLN A 191 -10.81 -2.16 -1.54
N ASN A 192 -9.61 -2.72 -1.69
CA ASN A 192 -8.58 -2.29 -2.61
C ASN A 192 -8.22 -3.43 -3.56
N TRP A 193 -7.71 -3.06 -4.73
CA TRP A 193 -7.23 -3.97 -5.75
C TRP A 193 -5.78 -3.69 -6.07
N ALA A 194 -5.02 -4.76 -6.28
CA ALA A 194 -3.77 -4.71 -7.03
C ALA A 194 -4.00 -5.46 -8.35
N MET A 195 -4.03 -4.73 -9.45
CA MET A 195 -4.30 -5.22 -10.80
C MET A 195 -2.98 -5.38 -11.55
N TRP A 196 -2.74 -6.54 -12.16
CA TRP A 196 -1.54 -6.78 -12.96
C TRP A 196 -1.82 -6.53 -14.43
N LEU A 197 -0.96 -5.77 -15.11
CA LEU A 197 -1.11 -5.49 -16.54
C LEU A 197 -0.51 -6.60 -17.40
N ARG A 198 -0.96 -7.83 -17.15
CA ARG A 198 -0.42 -9.06 -17.73
C ARG A 198 -0.43 -9.03 -19.27
N ARG A 199 -1.50 -8.51 -19.89
CA ARG A 199 -1.56 -8.32 -21.36
C ARG A 199 -0.41 -7.44 -21.93
N ILE A 200 0.05 -6.46 -21.15
CA ILE A 200 1.17 -5.58 -21.53
C ILE A 200 2.51 -6.24 -21.20
N ASP A 201 2.60 -6.91 -20.05
CA ASP A 201 3.87 -7.44 -19.54
C ASP A 201 4.27 -8.78 -20.16
N ASP A 202 3.32 -9.71 -20.30
CA ASP A 202 3.56 -11.11 -20.68
C ASP A 202 2.55 -11.65 -21.71
N GLN A 203 1.66 -10.79 -22.23
CA GLN A 203 0.63 -11.12 -23.22
C GLN A 203 -0.40 -12.14 -22.77
N THR A 204 -0.48 -12.41 -21.46
CA THR A 204 -1.52 -13.27 -20.89
C THR A 204 -2.54 -12.40 -20.17
N GLY A 205 -3.84 -12.65 -20.33
CA GLY A 205 -4.90 -11.87 -19.67
C GLY A 205 -5.79 -11.06 -20.59
#